data_AF-A0A660U4B8-F1
#
_entry.id   AF-A0A660U4B8-F1
#
_cell.length_a   1.000
_cell.length_b   1.000
_cell.length_c   1.000
_cell.angle_alpha   90.00
_cell.angle_beta   90.00
_cell.angle_gamma   90.00
#
_symmetry.space_group_name_H-M   'P 1'
#
loop_
_entity.id
_entity.type
_entity.pdbx_description
1 polymer ?
#
loop_
_entity_poly.entity_id
_entity_poly.type
_entity_poly.pdbx_seq_one_letter_code
_entity_poly.pdbx_strand_id
1 'polypeptide(L)' 'MSPIFGWLRLRSGSVIAPSIAHGTLNGTAGLALVVLRGGNDLTVGLTGLAGMIALAAANLLLFIYLRRAPLRK' A
#
# COMPACT_ATOMS: atom_id res chain seq x y z
N MET A 1 -3.29 6.20 0.02
CA MET A 1 -2.23 5.69 0.91
C MET A 1 -2.48 5.99 2.39
N SER A 2 -3.06 7.15 2.76
CA SER A 2 -3.23 7.53 4.17
C SER A 2 -4.01 6.55 5.06
N PRO A 3 -5.04 5.80 4.61
CA PRO A 3 -5.78 4.92 5.52
C PRO A 3 -4.93 3.75 6.04
N ILE A 4 -4.09 3.17 5.18
CA ILE A 4 -3.23 2.04 5.53
C ILE A 4 -2.13 2.46 6.51
N PHE A 5 -1.46 3.59 6.25
CA PHE A 5 -0.42 4.09 7.16
C PHE A 5 -1.00 4.58 8.48
N GLY A 6 -2.16 5.23 8.46
CA GLY A 6 -2.88 5.61 9.68
C GLY A 6 -3.26 4.39 10.53
N TRP A 7 -3.79 3.35 9.89
CA TRP A 7 -4.09 2.09 10.57
C TRP A 7 -2.84 1.43 11.16
N LEU A 8 -1.74 1.38 10.42
CA LEU A 8 -0.50 0.76 10.89
C LEU A 8 0.09 1.55 12.08
N ARG A 9 0.03 2.88 12.04
CA ARG A 9 0.37 3.73 13.20
C ARG A 9 -0.51 3.41 14.40
N LEU A 10 -1.83 3.38 14.22
CA LEU A 10 -2.78 3.17 15.32
C LEU A 10 -2.63 1.77 15.93
N ARG A 11 -2.40 0.75 15.10
CA ARG A 11 -2.26 -0.64 15.53
C ARG A 11 -0.91 -0.92 16.22
N SER A 12 0.16 -0.27 15.77
CA SER A 12 1.51 -0.45 16.33
C SER A 12 1.84 0.52 17.47
N GLY A 13 1.10 1.62 17.61
CA GLY A 13 1.44 2.70 18.54
C GLY A 13 2.71 3.47 18.14
N SER A 14 3.30 3.21 16.97
CA SER A 14 4.60 3.74 16.56
C SER A 14 4.58 4.31 15.15
N VAL A 15 5.44 5.29 14.89
CA VAL A 15 5.70 5.82 13.54
C VAL A 15 6.73 4.96 12.78
N ILE A 16 7.46 4.08 13.45
CA ILE A 16 8.47 3.23 12.81
C ILE A 16 7.80 2.23 11.86
N ALA A 17 6.68 1.63 12.29
CA ALA A 17 5.95 0.66 11.46
C ALA A 17 5.48 1.25 10.11
N PRO A 18 4.77 2.39 10.06
CA PRO A 18 4.41 3.01 8.78
C PRO A 18 5.63 3.52 7.99
N SER A 19 6.71 3.95 8.65
CA SER A 19 7.95 4.34 7.95
C SER A 19 8.63 3.16 7.26
N ILE A 20 8.70 1.99 7.89
CA ILE A 20 9.21 0.76 7.26
C ILE A 20 8.33 0.40 6.06
N ALA A 21 7.00 0.37 6.26
CA ALA A 21 6.07 0.05 5.17
C ALA A 21 6.20 1.02 3.97
N HIS A 22 6.37 2.31 4.24
CA HIS A 22 6.61 3.31 3.20
C HIS A 22 7.96 3.09 2.49
N GLY A 23 9.03 2.86 3.26
CA GLY A 23 10.36 2.56 2.71
C GLY A 23 10.36 1.31 1.82
N THR A 24 9.68 0.24 2.25
CA THR A 24 9.51 -0.98 1.45
C THR A 24 8.75 -0.73 0.15
N LEU A 25 7.68 0.07 0.20
CA LEU A 25 6.90 0.43 -0.98
C LEU A 25 7.75 1.23 -1.99
N ASN A 26 8.58 2.17 -1.51
CA ASN A 26 9.49 2.92 -2.37
C ASN A 26 10.62 2.04 -2.93
N GLY A 27 11.20 1.15 -2.11
CA GLY A 27 12.26 0.24 -2.54
C GLY A 27 11.81 -0.76 -3.61
N THR A 28 10.52 -1.11 -3.61
CA THR A 28 9.92 -2.03 -4.60
C THR A 28 9.30 -1.31 -5.81
N ALA A 29 9.22 0.02 -5.81
CA ALA A 29 8.57 0.81 -6.87
C ALA A 29 9.15 0.54 -8.27
N GLY A 30 10.47 0.35 -8.36
CA GLY A 30 11.16 0.11 -9.62
C GLY A 30 11.08 -1.32 -10.14
N LEU A 31 10.62 -2.29 -9.32
CA LEU A 31 10.58 -3.70 -9.73
C LEU A 31 9.70 -3.92 -10.95
N ALA A 32 8.59 -3.20 -11.05
CA ALA A 32 7.70 -3.29 -12.20
C ALA A 32 8.37 -2.86 -13.51
N LEU A 33 9.29 -1.89 -13.46
CA LEU A 33 10.03 -1.40 -14.62
C LEU A 33 11.18 -2.33 -15.03
N VAL A 34 11.77 -3.04 -14.07
CA VAL A 34 12.95 -3.89 -14.28
C VAL A 34 12.56 -5.33 -14.64
N VAL A 35 11.50 -5.86 -14.03
CA VAL A 35 11.16 -7.30 -14.09
C VAL A 35 10.13 -7.60 -15.19
N LEU A 36 9.26 -6.66 -15.52
CA LEU A 36 8.21 -6.88 -16.51
C LEU A 36 8.70 -6.55 -17.92
N ARG A 37 8.33 -7.38 -18.90
CA ARG A 37 8.48 -7.07 -20.32
C ARG A 37 7.15 -6.60 -20.88
N GLY A 38 7.17 -5.42 -21.51
CA GLY A 38 5.98 -4.77 -22.05
C GLY A 38 5.24 -3.92 -21.02
N GLY A 39 4.29 -3.10 -21.50
CA GLY A 39 3.67 -2.04 -20.70
C GLY A 39 4.50 -0.76 -20.65
N ASN A 40 3.98 0.26 -19.97
CA ASN A 40 4.66 1.53 -19.73
C ASN A 40 4.35 2.01 -18.30
N ASP A 41 4.97 3.10 -17.87
CA ASP A 41 4.80 3.64 -16.52
C ASP A 41 3.33 3.89 -16.15
N LEU A 42 2.47 4.23 -17.12
CA LEU A 42 1.04 4.44 -16.89
C LEU A 42 0.28 3.15 -16.65
N THR A 43 0.71 2.02 -17.21
CA THR A 43 0.01 0.73 -17.07
C THR A 43 0.58 -0.13 -15.96
N VAL A 44 1.91 -0.24 -15.86
CA VAL A 44 2.59 -1.13 -14.93
C VAL A 44 3.28 -0.41 -13.76
N GLY A 45 3.45 0.90 -13.84
CA GLY A 45 4.12 1.67 -12.80
C GLY A 45 3.36 1.67 -11.47
N LEU A 46 4.10 1.89 -10.37
CA LEU A 46 3.55 1.99 -9.01
C LEU A 46 2.48 3.08 -8.88
N THR A 47 2.60 4.16 -9.64
CA THR A 47 1.62 5.27 -9.69
C THR A 47 0.68 5.16 -10.90
N GLY A 48 0.86 4.14 -11.75
CA GLY A 48 0.01 3.84 -12.89
C GLY A 48 -1.21 3.00 -12.52
N LEU A 49 -1.88 2.46 -13.54
CA LEU A 49 -3.11 1.69 -13.41
C LEU A 49 -2.96 0.50 -12.46
N ALA A 50 -1.91 -0.32 -12.62
CA ALA A 50 -1.66 -1.47 -11.76
C ALA A 50 -1.52 -1.06 -10.28
N GLY A 51 -0.75 -0.01 -10.00
CA GLY A 51 -0.57 0.49 -8.64
C GLY A 51 -1.84 1.10 -8.04
N MET A 52 -2.65 1.79 -8.84
CA MET A 52 -3.94 2.34 -8.41
C MET A 52 -4.96 1.23 -8.11
N ILE A 53 -4.99 0.17 -8.92
CA ILE A 53 -5.82 -1.03 -8.65
C ILE A 53 -5.37 -1.68 -7.34
N ALA A 54 -4.06 -1.90 -7.15
CA ALA A 54 -3.52 -2.47 -5.93
C ALA A 54 -3.86 -1.62 -4.69
N LEU A 55 -3.75 -0.29 -4.81
CA LEU A 55 -4.12 0.63 -3.74
C LEU A 55 -5.62 0.57 -3.42
N ALA A 56 -6.48 0.56 -4.42
CA ALA A 56 -7.93 0.45 -4.24
C ALA A 56 -8.28 -0.87 -3.52
N ALA A 57 -7.70 -1.98 -3.98
CA ALA A 57 -7.89 -3.30 -3.38
C ALA A 57 -7.41 -3.33 -1.92
N ALA A 58 -6.22 -2.80 -1.63
CA ALA A 58 -5.67 -2.77 -0.26
C ALA A 58 -6.55 -1.93 0.69
N ASN A 59 -7.08 -0.79 0.25
CA ASN A 59 -8.01 0.01 1.07
C ASN A 59 -9.35 -0.69 1.25
N LEU A 60 -9.89 -1.34 0.22
CA LEU A 60 -11.14 -2.10 0.31
C LEU A 60 -11.01 -3.27 1.29
N LEU A 61 -9.91 -4.02 1.22
CA LEU A 61 -9.59 -5.10 2.15
C LEU A 61 -9.46 -4.57 3.59
N LEU A 62 -8.74 -3.46 3.78
CA LEU A 62 -8.62 -2.82 5.09
C LEU A 62 -9.99 -2.38 5.63
N PHE A 63 -10.84 -1.80 4.77
CA PHE A 63 -12.19 -1.40 5.14
C PHE A 63 -13.05 -2.59 5.60
N ILE A 64 -13.06 -3.69 4.83
CA ILE A 64 -13.77 -4.92 5.19
C ILE A 64 -13.22 -5.51 6.49
N TYR A 65 -11.89 -5.51 6.66
CA TYR A 65 -11.24 -5.99 7.87
C TYR A 65 -11.68 -5.18 9.11
N LEU A 66 -11.65 -3.85 9.02
CA LEU A 66 -12.04 -2.97 10.13
C LEU A 66 -13.54 -3.04 10.46
N ARG A 67 -14.40 -3.36 9.49
CA ARG A 67 -15.82 -3.64 9.75
C ARG A 67 -16.02 -4.90 10.61
N ARG A 68 -15.13 -5.88 10.50
CA ARG A 68 -15.19 -7.15 11.27
C ARG A 68 -14.42 -7.08 12.58
N ALA A 69 -13.30 -6.37 12.60
CA ALA A 69 -12.40 -6.25 13.73
C ALA A 69 -12.00 -4.77 13.91
N PRO A 70 -12.84 -3.96 14.58
CA PRO A 70 -12.52 -2.57 14.83
C PRO A 70 -11.27 -2.45 15.71
N LEU A 71 -10.54 -1.35 15.53
CA LEU A 71 -9.38 -1.04 16.37
C LEU A 71 -9.82 -0.98 17.83
N ARG A 72 -9.22 -1.83 18.68
CA ARG A 72 -9.44 -1.80 20.12
C ARG A 72 -8.65 -0.62 20.69
N LYS A 73 -9.32 0.23 21.49
CA LYS A 73 -8.67 1.36 22.17
C LYS A 73 -7.69 0.86 23.22
#